data_AF-A0AAX3D182-F1
#
_entry.id   AF-A0AAX3D182-F1
#
_cell.length_a   1.000
_cell.length_b   1.000
_cell.length_c   1.000
_cell.angle_alpha   90.00
_cell.angle_beta   90.00
_cell.angle_gamma   90.00
#
_symmetry.space_group_name_H-M   'P 1'
#
loop_
_entity.id
_entity.type
_entity.pdbx_description
1 polymer ?
#
loop_
_entity_poly.entity_id
_entity_poly.type
_entity_poly.pdbx_seq_one_letter_code
_entity_poly.pdbx_strand_id
1 'polypeptide(L)'
;MKISQLEAGMSVWSVSRVNMGNTTLKTVVVHPVVIVEVHDNHVIATWNGNAPRRFGESVIKGWKKEKPLLIREGFGQMRLATREEKALAGK
;
A
#
# COMPACT_ATOMS: atom_id res chain seq x y z
N MET A 1 -8.67 -1.13 2.47
CA MET A 1 -9.48 -2.30 2.08
C MET A 1 -10.17 -2.90 3.30
N LYS A 2 -11.18 -3.75 3.12
CA LYS A 2 -11.74 -4.58 4.21
C LYS A 2 -11.21 -6.02 4.09
N ILE A 3 -11.13 -6.75 5.21
CA ILE A 3 -10.68 -8.15 5.22
C ILE A 3 -11.60 -9.03 4.38
N SER A 4 -12.91 -8.79 4.40
CA SER A 4 -13.90 -9.52 3.61
C SER A 4 -13.75 -9.41 2.09
N GLN A 5 -12.84 -8.56 1.60
CA GLN A 5 -12.51 -8.39 0.18
C GLN A 5 -11.18 -9.05 -0.20
N LEU A 6 -10.52 -9.72 0.76
CA LEU A 6 -9.22 -10.33 0.59
C LEU A 6 -9.37 -11.85 0.48
N GLU A 7 -8.54 -12.43 -0.37
CA GLU A 7 -8.45 -13.87 -0.59
C GLU A 7 -6.98 -14.28 -0.57
N ALA A 8 -6.70 -15.52 -0.18
CA ALA A 8 -5.35 -16.07 -0.25
C ALA A 8 -4.85 -16.08 -1.71
N GLY A 9 -3.58 -15.75 -1.92
CA GLY A 9 -2.98 -15.55 -3.24
C GLY A 9 -3.23 -14.18 -3.87
N MET A 10 -4.15 -13.38 -3.32
CA MET A 10 -4.44 -12.04 -3.85
C MET A 10 -3.22 -11.11 -3.69
N SER A 11 -2.90 -10.38 -4.76
CA SER A 11 -1.88 -9.32 -4.72
C SER A 11 -2.56 -7.96 -4.51
N VAL A 12 -2.09 -7.23 -3.51
CA VAL A 12 -2.58 -5.90 -3.13
C VAL A 12 -1.40 -4.95 -2.93
N TRP A 13 -1.68 -3.67 -2.77
CA TRP A 13 -0.66 -2.64 -2.60
C TRP A 13 -0.79 -2.02 -1.21
N SER A 14 0.23 -2.24 -0.38
CA SER A 14 0.35 -1.49 0.87
C SER A 14 0.77 -0.06 0.57
N VAL A 15 0.22 0.89 1.33
CA VAL A 15 0.53 2.31 1.22
C VAL A 15 0.88 2.82 2.60
N SER A 16 2.10 3.34 2.75
CA SER A 16 2.63 3.83 4.02
C SER A 16 3.24 5.21 3.83
N ARG A 17 3.14 6.05 4.86
CA ARG A 17 3.83 7.35 4.92
C ARG A 17 5.00 7.23 5.89
N VAL A 18 6.21 7.53 5.43
CA VAL A 18 7.44 7.40 6.22
C VAL A 18 8.27 8.68 6.10
N ASN A 19 9.27 8.82 6.98
CA ASN A 19 10.32 9.82 6.81
C ASN A 19 11.26 9.39 5.68
N MET A 20 11.76 10.36 4.91
CA MET A 20 12.83 10.13 3.96
C MET A 20 14.16 10.01 4.71
N GLY A 21 14.55 8.78 5.04
CA GLY A 21 15.75 8.50 5.83
C GLY A 21 15.69 9.22 7.18
N ASN A 22 16.75 9.95 7.51
CA ASN A 22 16.88 10.69 8.77
C ASN A 22 16.29 12.11 8.73
N THR A 23 15.53 12.46 7.69
CA THR A 23 14.91 13.79 7.56
C THR A 23 13.52 13.86 8.18
N THR A 24 13.00 15.07 8.36
CA THR A 24 11.59 15.30 8.74
C THR A 24 10.63 15.26 7.54
N LEU A 25 11.17 15.21 6.31
CA LEU A 25 10.40 15.18 5.08
C LEU A 25 9.66 13.84 4.96
N LYS A 26 8.36 13.91 4.67
CA LYS A 26 7.50 12.74 4.55
C LYS A 26 7.41 12.31 3.09
N THR A 27 7.38 11.01 2.86
CA THR A 27 7.13 10.43 1.54
C THR A 27 6.14 9.28 1.64
N VAL A 28 5.38 9.04 0.57
CA VAL A 28 4.53 7.87 0.43
C VAL A 28 5.32 6.76 -0.25
N VAL A 29 5.36 5.59 0.40
CA VAL A 29 5.94 4.36 -0.14
C VAL A 29 4.84 3.37 -0.40
N VAL A 30 5.00 2.62 -1.49
CA VAL A 30 4.01 1.65 -1.96
C VAL A 30 4.73 0.34 -2.25
N HIS A 31 4.27 -0.74 -1.63
CA HIS A 31 4.85 -2.07 -1.81
C HIS A 31 3.78 -3.08 -2.22
N PRO A 32 4.06 -3.96 -3.20
CA PRO A 32 3.19 -5.08 -3.49
C PRO A 32 3.24 -6.07 -2.32
N VAL A 33 2.07 -6.53 -1.90
CA VAL A 33 1.86 -7.46 -0.80
C VAL A 33 1.01 -8.61 -1.32
N VAL A 34 1.45 -9.84 -1.06
CA VAL A 34 0.72 -11.05 -1.40
C VAL A 34 0.09 -11.61 -0.13
N ILE A 35 -1.22 -11.81 -0.17
CA ILE A 35 -1.97 -12.45 0.92
C ILE A 35 -1.65 -13.94 0.89
N VAL A 36 -1.22 -14.50 2.01
CA VAL A 36 -0.95 -15.93 2.18
C VAL A 36 -2.14 -16.61 2.82
N GLU A 37 -2.70 -16.00 3.87
CA GLU A 37 -3.86 -16.52 4.60
C GLU A 37 -4.80 -15.38 5.01
N VAL A 38 -6.09 -15.70 5.10
CA VAL A 38 -7.15 -14.78 5.55
C VAL A 38 -7.82 -15.39 6.78
N HIS A 39 -7.91 -14.60 7.83
CA HIS A 39 -8.58 -14.93 9.10
C HIS A 39 -9.64 -13.88 9.40
N ASP A 40 -10.52 -14.13 10.37
CA ASP A 40 -11.66 -13.24 10.65
C ASP A 40 -11.26 -11.79 10.98
N ASN A 41 -10.14 -11.60 11.69
CA ASN A 41 -9.71 -10.29 12.19
C ASN A 41 -8.33 -9.84 11.68
N HIS A 42 -7.66 -10.66 10.87
CA HIS A 42 -6.34 -10.34 10.33
C HIS A 42 -6.04 -11.13 9.06
N VAL A 43 -4.97 -10.74 8.37
CA VAL A 43 -4.39 -11.53 7.28
C VAL A 43 -2.93 -11.83 7.57
N ILE A 44 -2.45 -12.96 7.07
CA ILE A 44 -1.02 -13.24 6.97
C ILE A 44 -0.60 -12.89 5.56
N ALA A 45 0.39 -12.00 5.42
CA ALA A 45 0.83 -11.53 4.12
C ALA A 45 2.35 -11.38 4.06
N THR A 46 2.90 -11.48 2.85
CA THR A 46 4.32 -11.29 2.58
C THR A 46 4.52 -10.19 1.55
N TRP A 47 5.68 -9.55 1.59
CA TRP A 47 6.12 -8.58 0.60
C TRP A 47 7.59 -8.81 0.30
N ASN A 48 7.97 -8.72 -0.98
CA ASN A 48 9.36 -8.81 -1.45
C ASN A 48 10.14 -10.03 -0.91
N GLY A 49 9.50 -11.21 -0.83
CA GLY A 49 10.15 -12.45 -0.36
C GLY A 49 10.45 -12.50 1.14
N ASN A 50 10.04 -11.48 1.92
CA ASN A 50 10.19 -11.51 3.37
C ASN A 50 9.32 -12.62 3.99
N ALA A 51 9.68 -13.07 5.19
CA ALA A 51 8.82 -13.99 5.95
C ALA A 51 7.40 -13.40 6.11
N PRO A 52 6.34 -14.20 5.91
CA PRO A 52 4.97 -13.73 6.09
C PRO A 52 4.73 -13.17 7.50
N ARG A 53 3.96 -12.09 7.59
CA ARG A 53 3.63 -11.43 8.86
C ARG A 53 2.14 -11.21 8.99
N ARG A 54 1.68 -11.11 10.24
CA ARG A 54 0.30 -10.77 10.61
C ARG A 54 0.04 -9.28 10.44
N PHE A 55 -1.03 -8.94 9.74
CA PHE A 55 -1.54 -7.58 9.58
C PHE A 55 -3.00 -7.52 10.02
N GLY A 56 -3.31 -6.62 10.95
CA GLY A 56 -4.69 -6.37 11.38
C GLY A 56 -5.41 -5.33 10.52
N GLU A 57 -6.72 -5.18 10.78
CA GLU A 57 -7.61 -4.26 10.04
C GLU A 57 -7.10 -2.81 9.99
N SER A 58 -6.50 -2.32 11.08
CA SER A 58 -6.00 -0.95 11.18
C SER A 58 -4.93 -0.61 10.14
N VAL A 59 -4.19 -1.62 9.67
CA VAL A 59 -3.19 -1.51 8.60
C VAL A 59 -3.85 -1.76 7.24
N ILE A 60 -4.63 -2.84 7.12
CA ILE A 60 -5.28 -3.27 5.88
C ILE A 60 -6.23 -2.19 5.32
N LYS A 61 -6.83 -1.36 6.17
CA LYS A 61 -7.70 -0.25 5.73
C LYS A 61 -7.00 0.69 4.75
N GLY A 62 -5.68 0.88 4.88
CA GLY A 62 -4.88 1.73 4.00
C GLY A 62 -4.50 1.09 2.66
N TRP A 63 -4.57 -0.24 2.55
CA TRP A 63 -4.17 -0.97 1.34
C TRP A 63 -5.12 -0.71 0.17
N LYS A 64 -4.61 -0.91 -1.04
CA LYS A 64 -5.30 -0.72 -2.32
C LYS A 64 -5.26 -2.00 -3.14
N LYS A 65 -6.33 -2.28 -3.89
CA LYS A 65 -6.40 -3.41 -4.83
C LYS A 65 -5.45 -3.19 -6.02
N GLU A 66 -5.50 -2.00 -6.60
CA GLU A 66 -4.66 -1.59 -7.73
C GLU A 66 -3.50 -0.73 -7.27
N LYS A 67 -2.43 -0.69 -8.08
CA LYS A 67 -1.24 0.12 -7.80
C LYS A 67 -1.63 1.60 -7.81
N PRO A 68 -1.53 2.32 -6.69
CA PRO A 68 -1.83 3.75 -6.68
C PRO A 68 -0.80 4.52 -7.51
N LEU A 69 -1.28 5.49 -8.28
CA LEU A 69 -0.42 6.46 -8.96
C LEU A 69 0.23 7.37 -7.93
N LEU A 70 1.56 7.51 -8.03
CA LEU A 70 2.36 8.44 -7.23
C LEU A 70 2.86 9.58 -8.10
N ILE A 71 2.82 10.78 -7.53
CA ILE A 71 3.39 11.99 -8.12
C ILE A 71 4.65 12.35 -7.34
N ARG A 72 5.73 12.61 -8.07
CA ARG A 72 6.98 13.09 -7.49
C ARG A 72 6.88 14.59 -7.24
N GLU A 73 7.15 15.00 -6.02
CA GLU A 73 7.23 16.40 -5.62
C GLU A 73 8.68 16.89 -5.58
N GLY A 74 8.86 18.16 -5.20
CA GLY A 74 10.18 18.72 -4.92
C GLY A 74 10.97 17.86 -3.94
N PHE A 75 12.30 17.85 -4.10
CA PHE A 75 13.22 17.06 -3.27
C PHE A 75 13.01 15.53 -3.32
N GLY A 76 12.27 15.01 -4.30
CA GLY A 76 12.12 13.57 -4.52
C GLY A 76 11.09 12.89 -3.59
N GLN A 77 10.29 13.66 -2.86
CA GLN A 77 9.15 13.14 -2.11
C GLN A 77 8.11 12.58 -3.08
N MET A 78 7.34 11.61 -2.61
CA MET A 78 6.22 11.04 -3.35
C MET A 78 4.92 11.30 -2.58
N ARG A 79 3.87 11.65 -3.32
CA ARG A 79 2.50 11.71 -2.80
C ARG A 79 1.56 10.89 -3.67
N LEU A 80 0.39 10.57 -3.11
CA LEU A 80 -0.70 10.00 -3.91
C LEU A 80 -1.19 11.05 -4.91
N ALA A 81 -1.47 10.59 -6.13
CA ALA A 81 -2.12 11.43 -7.14
C ALA A 81 -3.52 11.86 -6.69
N THR A 82 -3.91 13.10 -7.03
CA THR A 82 -5.25 13.62 -6.84
C THR A 82 -6.24 12.93 -7.79
N ARG A 83 -7.53 13.26 -7.65
CA ARG A 83 -8.56 12.69 -8.53
C ARG A 83 -8.38 13.15 -9.97
N GLU A 84 -8.04 14.42 -10.17
CA GLU A 84 -7.82 15.04 -11.47
C GLU A 84 -6.62 14.38 -12.15
N GLU A 85 -5.48 14.27 -11.46
CA GLU A 85 -4.26 13.65 -11.98
C GLU A 85 -4.48 12.19 -12.42
N LYS A 86 -5.27 11.41 -11.66
CA LYS A 86 -5.65 10.05 -12.06
C LYS A 86 -6.53 10.02 -13.31
N ALA A 87 -7.45 10.97 -13.44
CA ALA A 87 -8.33 11.07 -14.61
C ALA A 87 -7.57 11.47 -15.87
N LEU A 88 -6.50 12.27 -15.75
CA LEU A 88 -5.61 12.57 -16.86
C LEU A 88 -4.76 11.36 -17.27
N ALA A 89 -4.25 10.58 -16.30
CA ALA A 89 -3.39 9.42 -16.58
C ALA A 89 -4.16 8.21 -17.17
N GLY A 90 -5.48 8.16 -17.01
CA GLY A 90 -6.34 7.11 -17.56
C GLY A 90 -6.91 7.42 -18.96
N LYS A 91 -6.55 8.56 -19.55
CA LYS A 91 -6.81 8.88 -20.97
C LYS A 91 -5.60 8.49 -21.81
#